data_AF-A0A9J6ER63-F1
#
_entry.id   AF-A0A9J6ER63-F1
#
_cell.length_a   1.000
_cell.length_b   1.000
_cell.length_c   1.000
_cell.angle_alpha   90.00
_cell.angle_beta   90.00
_cell.angle_gamma   90.00
#
_symmetry.space_group_name_H-M   'P 1'
#
loop_
_entity.id
_entity.type
_entity.pdbx_description
1 polymer ?
#
loop_
_entity_poly.entity_id
_entity_poly.type
_entity_poly.pdbx_seq_one_letter_code
_entity_poly.pdbx_strand_id
1 'polypeptide(L)'
;MAKFVTSCSQVLRDALIENQTAEMYMDVCKPKVLGTECLDNVSRKECPELDHFVVFSSMSCGRGQTGQTNYGFANSVMERLCERRVADGLPGLAIQWGPIGDVGVVHENVGVDWDYFGLLPQPISSCIEVMDYFLSQKQPVVSCFVKSSPSSIQNSKDRRDLVQSVVHILGIRDKSKLSPTITLGELGIDSLMSVELSQILERDYDMTVPFQDIRQLTVGQLKEIGEGGSGSAPASEAPGAADTTPGPRDNTLSVS
;
A
#
# COMPACT_ATOMS: atom_id res chain seq x y z
N MET A 1 18.95 10.63 -30.20
CA MET A 1 18.78 10.45 -28.75
C MET A 1 17.31 10.66 -28.45
N ALA A 2 16.68 9.74 -27.71
CA ALA A 2 15.30 9.90 -27.30
C ALA A 2 15.18 11.04 -26.26
N LYS A 3 14.19 11.91 -26.42
CA LYS A 3 13.89 13.02 -25.50
C LYS A 3 12.88 12.56 -24.46
N PHE A 4 13.26 12.64 -23.18
CA PHE A 4 12.52 12.11 -22.06
C PHE A 4 12.17 13.19 -21.04
N VAL A 5 10.94 13.13 -20.53
CA VAL A 5 10.52 13.81 -19.29
C VAL A 5 10.03 12.74 -18.33
N THR A 6 10.55 12.73 -17.10
CA THR A 6 10.14 11.81 -16.04
C THR A 6 9.80 12.54 -14.74
N SER A 7 8.75 12.10 -14.05
CA SER A 7 8.36 12.62 -12.72
C SER A 7 8.36 11.49 -11.68
N CYS A 8 9.32 11.58 -10.76
CA CYS A 8 9.50 10.64 -9.63
C CYS A 8 9.40 11.34 -8.25
N SER A 9 8.93 12.58 -8.22
CA SER A 9 8.82 13.38 -7.00
C SER A 9 7.73 12.82 -6.08
N GLN A 10 8.00 12.80 -4.78
CA GLN A 10 7.04 12.33 -3.78
C GLN A 10 7.25 12.99 -2.43
N VAL A 11 6.13 13.20 -1.74
CA VAL A 11 6.02 13.50 -0.31
C VAL A 11 4.92 12.57 0.21
N LEU A 12 5.14 11.95 1.36
CA LEU A 12 4.17 11.06 1.99
C LEU A 12 3.59 11.72 3.26
N ARG A 13 2.28 11.59 3.43
CA ARG A 13 1.50 12.08 4.58
C ARG A 13 0.47 11.02 4.93
N ASP A 14 0.97 9.88 5.35
CA ASP A 14 0.14 8.69 5.57
C ASP A 14 -0.64 8.87 6.87
N ALA A 15 -1.97 8.76 6.76
CA ALA A 15 -2.90 8.83 7.89
C ALA A 15 -4.26 8.27 7.45
N LEU A 16 -4.98 7.67 8.40
CA LEU A 16 -6.39 7.33 8.20
C LEU A 16 -7.18 8.59 7.78
N ILE A 17 -8.23 8.42 6.99
CA ILE A 17 -8.98 9.55 6.41
C ILE A 17 -9.51 10.53 7.47
N GLU A 18 -9.88 10.03 8.65
CA GLU A 18 -10.31 10.81 9.81
C GLU A 18 -9.22 11.74 10.37
N ASN A 19 -7.95 11.42 10.12
CA ASN A 19 -6.78 12.18 10.57
C ASN A 19 -6.08 12.92 9.41
N GLN A 20 -6.63 12.85 8.20
CA GLN A 20 -6.14 13.62 7.04
C GLN A 20 -6.59 15.07 7.12
N THR A 21 -5.75 15.98 6.62
CA THR A 21 -6.11 17.40 6.48
C THR A 21 -5.93 17.89 5.05
N ALA A 22 -6.54 19.03 4.71
CA ALA A 22 -6.38 19.65 3.40
C ALA A 22 -4.90 20.00 3.12
N GLU A 23 -4.15 20.40 4.15
CA GLU A 23 -2.72 20.69 4.08
C GLU A 23 -1.92 19.44 3.74
N MET A 24 -2.25 18.29 4.33
CA MET A 24 -1.61 17.02 3.99
C MET A 24 -1.86 16.63 2.54
N TYR A 25 -3.08 16.81 2.05
CA TYR A 25 -3.40 16.62 0.62
C TYR A 25 -2.60 17.57 -0.27
N MET A 26 -2.52 18.85 0.08
CA MET A 26 -1.73 19.83 -0.68
C MET A 26 -0.24 19.47 -0.71
N ASP A 27 0.34 19.04 0.41
CA ASP A 27 1.73 18.63 0.50
C ASP A 27 2.05 17.45 -0.43
N VAL A 28 1.17 16.45 -0.50
CA VAL A 28 1.33 15.27 -1.36
C VAL A 28 1.05 15.60 -2.83
N CYS A 29 0.05 16.44 -3.11
CA CYS A 29 -0.31 16.83 -4.46
C CYS A 29 0.69 17.79 -5.11
N LYS A 30 1.33 18.71 -4.37
CA LYS A 30 2.29 19.67 -4.93
C LYS A 30 3.36 19.03 -5.82
N PRO A 31 4.17 18.06 -5.34
CA PRO A 31 5.24 17.48 -6.15
C PRO A 31 4.70 16.67 -7.35
N LYS A 32 3.57 15.97 -7.17
CA LYS A 32 3.01 15.04 -8.16
C LYS A 32 2.09 15.73 -9.15
N VAL A 33 1.01 16.34 -8.67
CA VAL A 33 0.00 17.01 -9.49
C VAL A 33 0.57 18.26 -10.14
N LEU A 34 0.94 19.26 -9.33
CA LEU A 34 1.41 20.54 -9.88
C LEU A 34 2.72 20.38 -10.65
N GLY A 35 3.61 19.51 -10.17
CA GLY A 35 4.84 19.15 -10.89
C GLY A 35 4.55 18.59 -12.28
N THR A 36 3.65 17.61 -12.38
CA THR A 36 3.31 16.98 -13.66
C THR A 36 2.52 17.92 -14.59
N GLU A 37 1.61 18.73 -14.06
CA GLU A 37 0.92 19.78 -14.83
C GLU A 37 1.89 20.82 -15.39
N CYS A 38 2.89 21.22 -14.60
CA CYS A 38 3.94 22.13 -15.08
C CYS A 38 4.76 21.49 -16.21
N LEU A 39 5.19 20.23 -16.03
CA LEU A 39 5.91 19.48 -17.06
C LEU A 39 5.07 19.29 -18.34
N ASP A 40 3.77 19.01 -18.21
CA ASP A 40 2.85 18.91 -19.35
C ASP A 40 2.79 20.23 -20.12
N ASN A 41 2.54 21.33 -19.42
CA ASN A 41 2.43 22.66 -20.01
C ASN A 41 3.71 23.12 -20.69
N VAL A 42 4.88 22.89 -20.07
CA VAL A 42 6.18 23.25 -20.64
C VAL A 42 6.52 22.37 -21.84
N SER A 43 6.35 21.04 -21.71
CA SER A 43 6.68 20.12 -22.80
C SER A 43 5.82 20.36 -24.05
N ARG A 44 4.54 20.71 -23.90
CA ARG A 44 3.66 21.06 -25.02
C ARG A 44 4.13 22.29 -25.80
N LYS A 45 4.81 23.23 -25.14
CA LYS A 45 5.26 24.50 -25.75
C LYS A 45 6.69 24.42 -26.27
N GLU A 46 7.58 23.84 -25.47
CA GLU A 46 9.03 23.91 -25.67
C GLU A 46 9.64 22.59 -26.17
N CYS A 47 8.88 21.49 -26.19
CA CYS A 47 9.39 20.16 -26.55
C CYS A 47 8.53 19.47 -27.63
N PRO A 48 8.41 20.03 -28.85
CA PRO A 48 7.56 19.48 -29.91
C PRO A 48 8.00 18.10 -30.43
N GLU A 49 9.27 17.74 -30.22
CA GLU A 49 9.85 16.45 -30.60
C GLU A 49 10.04 15.52 -29.37
N LEU A 50 9.24 15.69 -28.31
CA LEU A 50 9.33 14.81 -27.14
C LEU A 50 8.92 13.38 -27.54
N ASP A 51 9.76 12.39 -27.23
CA ASP A 51 9.48 10.99 -27.52
C ASP A 51 8.70 10.32 -26.38
N HIS A 52 9.04 10.66 -25.13
CA HIS A 52 8.47 10.03 -23.95
C HIS A 52 8.15 11.02 -22.83
N PHE A 53 6.95 10.88 -22.26
CA PHE A 53 6.52 11.56 -21.05
C PHE A 53 6.06 10.50 -20.06
N VAL A 54 6.83 10.26 -19.00
CA VAL A 54 6.61 9.15 -18.07
C VAL A 54 6.41 9.68 -16.65
N VAL A 55 5.40 9.17 -15.95
CA VAL A 55 5.16 9.50 -14.54
C VAL A 55 5.12 8.22 -13.72
N PHE A 56 5.77 8.25 -12.56
CA PHE A 56 5.76 7.10 -11.65
C PHE A 56 4.55 7.23 -10.72
N SER A 57 3.51 6.47 -11.07
CA SER A 57 2.35 6.20 -10.22
C SER A 57 2.67 5.07 -9.23
N SER A 58 1.69 4.66 -8.46
CA SER A 58 1.83 3.60 -7.47
C SER A 58 0.62 2.67 -7.48
N MET A 59 0.85 1.42 -7.11
CA MET A 59 -0.18 0.44 -6.82
C MET A 59 -1.18 0.90 -5.76
N SER A 60 -0.81 1.81 -4.87
CA SER A 60 -1.74 2.44 -3.92
C SER A 60 -2.85 3.25 -4.60
N CYS A 61 -2.63 3.75 -5.81
CA CYS A 61 -3.67 4.35 -6.65
C CYS A 61 -4.58 3.28 -7.26
N GLY A 62 -3.98 2.28 -7.91
CA GLY A 62 -4.72 1.27 -8.68
C GLY A 62 -5.50 0.25 -7.84
N ARG A 63 -5.02 -0.07 -6.63
CA ARG A 63 -5.63 -1.05 -5.72
C ARG A 63 -6.01 -0.52 -4.34
N GLY A 64 -5.66 0.72 -4.04
CA GLY A 64 -5.83 1.29 -2.72
C GLY A 64 -4.72 0.86 -1.76
N GLN A 65 -4.46 1.72 -0.78
CA GLN A 65 -3.58 1.42 0.35
C GLN A 65 -4.10 2.16 1.58
N THR A 66 -4.17 1.45 2.70
CA THR A 66 -4.61 2.04 3.97
C THR A 66 -3.71 3.23 4.32
N GLY A 67 -4.33 4.35 4.72
CA GLY A 67 -3.61 5.55 5.11
C GLY A 67 -3.12 6.44 3.98
N GLN A 68 -3.22 5.98 2.72
CA GLN A 68 -2.64 6.66 1.56
C GLN A 68 -3.69 7.25 0.61
N THR A 69 -4.82 7.71 1.14
CA THR A 69 -5.92 8.30 0.32
C THR A 69 -5.46 9.52 -0.49
N ASN A 70 -4.65 10.39 0.13
CA ASN A 70 -4.04 11.55 -0.52
C ASN A 70 -3.01 11.19 -1.60
N TYR A 71 -2.19 10.17 -1.35
CA TYR A 71 -1.17 9.68 -2.29
C TYR A 71 -1.81 8.94 -3.47
N GLY A 72 -2.82 8.11 -3.21
CA GLY A 72 -3.65 7.50 -4.24
C GLY A 72 -4.32 8.55 -5.12
N PHE A 73 -4.91 9.59 -4.52
CA PHE A 73 -5.48 10.72 -5.25
C PHE A 73 -4.45 11.42 -6.16
N ALA A 74 -3.29 11.82 -5.61
CA ALA A 74 -2.27 12.52 -6.37
C ALA A 74 -1.74 11.70 -7.56
N ASN A 75 -1.55 10.39 -7.37
CA ASN A 75 -1.16 9.47 -8.43
C ASN A 75 -2.26 9.31 -9.49
N SER A 76 -3.52 9.19 -9.08
CA SER A 76 -4.65 9.10 -10.00
C SER A 76 -4.74 10.32 -10.91
N VAL A 77 -4.53 11.53 -10.39
CA VAL A 77 -4.50 12.75 -11.21
C VAL A 77 -3.42 12.70 -12.29
N MET A 78 -2.21 12.22 -11.97
CA MET A 78 -1.13 12.07 -12.96
C MET A 78 -1.49 11.05 -14.06
N GLU A 79 -2.18 9.96 -13.70
CA GLU A 79 -2.67 8.98 -14.68
C GLU A 79 -3.69 9.59 -15.64
N ARG A 80 -4.67 10.35 -15.12
CA ARG A 80 -5.66 11.05 -15.95
C ARG A 80 -4.99 12.08 -16.87
N LEU A 81 -3.92 12.72 -16.41
CA LEU A 81 -3.12 13.63 -17.24
C LEU A 81 -2.42 12.87 -18.38
N CYS A 82 -1.84 11.69 -18.12
CA CYS A 82 -1.23 10.86 -19.17
C CYS A 82 -2.26 10.39 -20.20
N GLU A 83 -3.46 9.98 -19.75
CA GLU A 83 -4.58 9.65 -20.65
C GLU A 83 -4.97 10.83 -21.52
N ARG A 84 -5.07 12.04 -20.94
CA ARG A 84 -5.38 13.26 -21.69
C ARG A 84 -4.30 13.56 -22.73
N ARG A 85 -3.01 13.45 -22.38
CA ARG A 85 -1.89 13.65 -23.31
C ARG A 85 -1.98 12.68 -24.49
N VAL A 86 -2.22 11.40 -24.24
CA VAL A 86 -2.37 10.39 -25.29
C VAL A 86 -3.59 10.68 -26.18
N ALA A 87 -4.71 11.12 -25.59
CA ALA A 87 -5.89 11.54 -26.36
C ALA A 87 -5.62 12.75 -27.27
N ASP A 88 -4.71 13.64 -26.87
CA ASP A 88 -4.25 14.79 -27.66
C ASP A 88 -3.15 14.42 -28.69
N GLY A 89 -2.78 13.14 -28.80
CA GLY A 89 -1.73 12.66 -29.71
C GLY A 89 -0.30 12.92 -29.22
N LEU A 90 -0.12 13.21 -27.93
CA LEU A 90 1.18 13.42 -27.29
C LEU A 90 1.62 12.16 -26.51
N PRO A 91 2.94 11.95 -26.31
CA PRO A 91 3.42 10.88 -25.45
C PRO A 91 2.89 11.06 -24.02
N GLY A 92 2.46 9.97 -23.37
CA GLY A 92 2.03 9.95 -21.98
C GLY A 92 1.97 8.52 -21.46
N LEU A 93 2.68 8.23 -20.38
CA LEU A 93 2.73 6.92 -19.74
C LEU A 93 2.79 7.08 -18.22
N ALA A 94 1.81 6.51 -17.52
CA ALA A 94 1.82 6.36 -16.07
C ALA A 94 2.06 4.90 -15.70
N ILE A 95 3.06 4.65 -14.85
CA ILE A 95 3.40 3.29 -14.40
C ILE A 95 3.02 3.14 -12.93
N GLN A 96 2.05 2.28 -12.63
CA GLN A 96 1.65 1.91 -11.28
C GLN A 96 2.63 0.87 -10.71
N TRP A 97 3.66 1.34 -10.02
CA TRP A 97 4.67 0.47 -9.42
C TRP A 97 4.19 -0.13 -8.09
N GLY A 98 4.49 -1.42 -7.88
CA GLY A 98 4.53 -2.04 -6.57
C GLY A 98 5.73 -1.56 -5.73
N PRO A 99 6.00 -2.18 -4.58
CA PRO A 99 7.16 -1.85 -3.76
C PRO A 99 8.46 -2.09 -4.55
N ILE A 100 9.44 -1.18 -4.43
CA ILE A 100 10.74 -1.28 -5.10
C ILE A 100 11.80 -1.62 -4.05
N GLY A 101 12.58 -2.67 -4.27
CA GLY A 101 13.41 -3.30 -3.24
C GLY A 101 14.81 -2.73 -3.06
N ASP A 102 15.54 -2.46 -4.16
CA ASP A 102 16.98 -2.17 -4.07
C ASP A 102 17.30 -0.71 -3.70
N VAL A 103 16.33 0.20 -3.88
CA VAL A 103 16.50 1.65 -3.71
C VAL A 103 15.18 2.32 -3.34
N GLY A 104 15.26 3.56 -2.84
CA GLY A 104 14.09 4.41 -2.59
C GLY A 104 13.43 4.15 -1.23
N VAL A 105 12.23 4.72 -1.07
CA VAL A 105 11.54 4.84 0.22
C VAL A 105 11.30 3.50 0.91
N VAL A 106 11.01 2.45 0.15
CA VAL A 106 10.76 1.10 0.67
C VAL A 106 12.03 0.51 1.29
N HIS A 107 13.17 0.59 0.58
CA HIS A 107 14.47 0.14 1.08
C HIS A 107 14.96 0.94 2.30
N GLU A 108 14.70 2.24 2.33
CA GLU A 108 15.11 3.12 3.44
C GLU A 108 14.36 2.85 4.74
N ASN A 109 13.07 2.48 4.64
CA ASN A 109 12.18 2.39 5.79
C ASN A 109 11.91 0.95 6.25
N VAL A 110 12.07 -0.05 5.38
CA VAL A 110 11.59 -1.42 5.60
C VAL A 110 12.57 -2.41 4.95
N GLY A 111 12.83 -3.53 5.62
CA GLY A 111 13.79 -4.53 5.12
C GLY A 111 13.35 -5.16 3.79
N VAL A 112 14.32 -5.68 3.05
CA VAL A 112 14.18 -6.19 1.66
C VAL A 112 13.20 -7.37 1.49
N ASP A 113 12.83 -8.04 2.58
CA ASP A 113 12.01 -9.26 2.58
C ASP A 113 10.58 -9.05 3.13
N TRP A 114 10.13 -7.80 3.27
CA TRP A 114 8.79 -7.53 3.79
C TRP A 114 7.69 -7.74 2.75
N ASP A 115 6.66 -8.49 3.14
CA ASP A 115 5.45 -8.67 2.35
C ASP A 115 4.53 -7.45 2.54
N TYR A 116 4.61 -6.52 1.60
CA TYR A 116 3.74 -5.35 1.52
C TYR A 116 2.38 -5.76 0.98
N PHE A 117 1.46 -6.15 1.87
CA PHE A 117 0.05 -6.41 1.49
C PHE A 117 -0.12 -7.42 0.35
N GLY A 118 0.68 -8.49 0.35
CA GLY A 118 0.68 -9.52 -0.69
C GLY A 118 1.63 -9.23 -1.86
N LEU A 119 2.47 -8.20 -1.75
CA LEU A 119 3.45 -7.79 -2.77
C LEU A 119 4.87 -7.91 -2.25
N LEU A 120 5.77 -8.41 -3.09
CA LEU A 120 7.19 -8.44 -2.82
C LEU A 120 7.88 -7.20 -3.40
N PRO A 121 8.92 -6.67 -2.73
CA PRO A 121 9.75 -5.63 -3.30
C PRO A 121 10.41 -6.10 -4.60
N GLN A 122 10.17 -5.36 -5.69
CA GLN A 122 10.71 -5.67 -7.01
C GLN A 122 12.16 -5.15 -7.12
N PRO A 123 13.13 -5.99 -7.53
CA PRO A 123 14.51 -5.53 -7.77
C PRO A 123 14.57 -4.48 -8.89
N ILE A 124 15.50 -3.53 -8.78
CA ILE A 124 15.64 -2.43 -9.74
C ILE A 124 16.00 -2.95 -11.14
N SER A 125 16.76 -4.04 -11.23
CA SER A 125 17.07 -4.71 -12.50
C SER A 125 15.80 -5.14 -13.24
N SER A 126 14.84 -5.72 -12.52
CA SER A 126 13.54 -6.08 -13.05
C SER A 126 12.68 -4.86 -13.41
N CYS A 127 12.71 -3.81 -12.58
CA CYS A 127 11.98 -2.56 -12.88
C CYS A 127 12.47 -1.93 -14.19
N ILE A 128 13.78 -1.88 -14.43
CA ILE A 128 14.37 -1.31 -15.65
C ILE A 128 14.00 -2.16 -16.88
N GLU A 129 14.09 -3.48 -16.79
CA GLU A 129 13.71 -4.38 -17.88
C GLU A 129 12.22 -4.22 -18.25
N VAL A 130 11.33 -4.13 -17.26
CA VAL A 130 9.90 -3.91 -17.49
C VAL A 130 9.64 -2.51 -18.03
N MET A 131 10.40 -1.50 -17.60
CA MET A 131 10.27 -0.15 -18.12
C MET A 131 10.57 -0.10 -19.63
N ASP A 132 11.61 -0.79 -20.10
CA ASP A 132 11.90 -0.91 -21.54
C ASP A 132 10.71 -1.51 -22.31
N TYR A 133 10.07 -2.54 -21.74
CA TYR A 133 8.85 -3.10 -22.31
C TYR A 133 7.70 -2.09 -22.33
N PHE A 134 7.45 -1.38 -21.23
CA PHE A 134 6.34 -0.41 -21.13
C PHE A 134 6.49 0.81 -22.03
N LEU A 135 7.72 1.26 -22.29
CA LEU A 135 7.98 2.38 -23.20
C LEU A 135 7.55 2.09 -24.66
N SER A 136 7.37 0.81 -25.01
CA SER A 136 6.89 0.38 -26.33
C SER A 136 5.37 0.19 -26.42
N GLN A 137 4.65 0.30 -25.29
CA GLN A 137 3.21 0.05 -25.21
C GLN A 137 2.39 1.28 -25.61
N LYS A 138 1.14 1.06 -26.04
CA LYS A 138 0.21 2.15 -26.43
C LYS A 138 -0.69 2.60 -25.27
N GLN A 139 -0.73 1.83 -24.21
CA GLN A 139 -1.59 2.05 -23.06
C GLN A 139 -1.04 3.22 -22.22
N PRO A 140 -1.85 4.25 -21.92
CA PRO A 140 -1.40 5.42 -21.15
C PRO A 140 -1.14 5.09 -19.68
N VAL A 141 -1.70 4.00 -19.17
CA VAL A 141 -1.55 3.54 -17.78
C VAL A 141 -1.26 2.04 -17.77
N VAL A 142 -0.18 1.65 -17.10
CA VAL A 142 0.26 0.26 -16.96
C VAL A 142 0.62 -0.03 -15.50
N SER A 143 0.69 -1.30 -15.10
CA SER A 143 0.98 -1.72 -13.73
C SER A 143 2.03 -2.83 -13.69
N CYS A 144 2.96 -2.74 -12.75
CA CYS A 144 3.96 -3.76 -12.49
C CYS A 144 4.16 -3.97 -10.99
N PHE A 145 4.06 -5.23 -10.56
CA PHE A 145 4.25 -5.64 -9.17
C PHE A 145 4.59 -7.13 -9.11
N VAL A 146 5.34 -7.53 -8.08
CA VAL A 146 5.65 -8.94 -7.83
C VAL A 146 4.66 -9.45 -6.77
N LYS A 147 3.91 -10.51 -7.10
CA LYS A 147 2.99 -11.15 -6.15
C LYS A 147 3.77 -11.98 -5.13
N SER A 148 3.40 -11.85 -3.86
CA SER A 148 3.74 -12.82 -2.83
C SER A 148 2.97 -14.12 -3.11
N SER A 149 3.66 -15.26 -3.20
CA SER A 149 2.97 -16.54 -3.39
C SER A 149 2.40 -17.02 -2.05
N PRO A 150 1.18 -17.56 -1.98
CA PRO A 150 0.63 -18.19 -0.77
C PRO A 150 1.40 -19.45 -0.31
N SER A 151 2.42 -19.88 -1.05
CA SER A 151 3.02 -21.22 -0.97
C SER A 151 3.99 -21.44 0.21
N SER A 152 4.22 -20.46 1.08
CA SER A 152 4.97 -20.69 2.33
C SER A 152 4.08 -21.21 3.48
N ILE A 153 2.75 -21.21 3.33
CA ILE A 153 1.81 -21.54 4.43
C ILE A 153 1.60 -23.05 4.62
N GLN A 154 2.05 -23.93 3.71
CA GLN A 154 1.86 -25.37 3.85
C GLN A 154 2.90 -26.11 4.70
N ASN A 155 3.97 -25.45 5.14
CA ASN A 155 4.81 -26.00 6.21
C ASN A 155 4.37 -25.38 7.54
N SER A 156 3.86 -26.18 8.46
CA SER A 156 3.51 -25.79 9.84
C SER A 156 4.68 -25.18 10.65
N LYS A 157 5.89 -25.15 10.09
CA LYS A 157 7.09 -24.49 10.62
C LYS A 157 7.30 -23.06 10.12
N ASP A 158 6.59 -22.61 9.10
CA ASP A 158 6.80 -21.32 8.43
C ASP A 158 5.58 -20.39 8.52
N ARG A 159 4.69 -20.69 9.47
CA ARG A 159 3.68 -19.75 9.95
C ARG A 159 4.46 -18.57 10.53
N ARG A 160 4.61 -17.49 9.74
CA ARG A 160 5.47 -16.35 10.06
C ARG A 160 5.26 -15.97 11.50
N ASP A 161 6.33 -15.93 12.28
CA ASP A 161 6.27 -15.51 13.68
C ASP A 161 5.55 -14.16 13.75
N LEU A 162 4.30 -14.17 14.23
CA LEU A 162 3.46 -12.98 14.34
C LEU A 162 4.17 -11.89 15.15
N VAL A 163 4.98 -12.30 16.12
CA VAL A 163 5.83 -11.41 16.89
C VAL A 163 6.88 -10.76 15.99
N GLN A 164 7.48 -11.51 15.07
CA GLN A 164 8.41 -10.96 14.08
C GLN A 164 7.75 -9.97 13.12
N SER A 165 6.49 -10.21 12.70
CA SER A 165 5.70 -9.25 11.92
C SER A 165 5.47 -7.95 12.69
N VAL A 166 5.07 -8.04 13.97
CA VAL A 166 4.87 -6.87 14.82
C VAL A 166 6.17 -6.11 15.10
N VAL A 167 7.26 -6.82 15.32
CA VAL A 167 8.60 -6.23 15.50
C VAL A 167 9.02 -5.44 14.26
N HIS A 168 8.70 -5.95 13.07
CA HIS A 168 9.00 -5.26 11.82
C HIS A 168 8.13 -4.01 11.62
N ILE A 169 6.81 -4.12 11.85
CA ILE A 169 5.86 -3.01 11.77
C ILE A 169 6.26 -1.87 12.73
N LEU A 170 6.66 -2.22 13.96
CA LEU A 170 7.10 -1.25 14.96
C LEU A 170 8.55 -0.75 14.74
N GLY A 171 9.27 -1.28 13.75
CA GLY A 171 10.68 -0.95 13.51
C GLY A 171 11.61 -1.29 14.69
N ILE A 172 11.18 -2.20 15.58
CA ILE A 172 11.93 -2.57 16.78
C ILE A 172 13.11 -3.46 16.35
N ARG A 173 14.33 -2.93 16.45
CA ARG A 173 15.55 -3.68 16.10
C ARG A 173 16.01 -4.65 17.20
N ASP A 174 15.52 -4.45 18.43
CA ASP A 174 15.97 -5.19 19.61
C ASP A 174 14.82 -5.98 20.25
N LYS A 175 14.84 -7.30 20.03
CA LYS A 175 13.84 -8.25 20.53
C LYS A 175 13.79 -8.33 22.07
N SER A 176 14.83 -7.86 22.77
CA SER A 176 14.91 -7.96 24.23
C SER A 176 13.94 -7.04 24.98
N LYS A 177 13.32 -6.07 24.29
CA LYS A 177 12.31 -5.16 24.87
C LYS A 177 10.88 -5.72 24.88
N LEU A 178 10.66 -6.89 24.29
CA LEU A 178 9.34 -7.49 24.16
C LEU A 178 9.02 -8.31 25.41
N SER A 179 8.36 -7.70 26.39
CA SER A 179 7.78 -8.47 27.48
C SER A 179 6.41 -9.04 27.03
N PRO A 180 6.06 -10.29 27.40
CA PRO A 180 4.81 -10.92 26.98
C PRO A 180 3.54 -10.19 27.45
N THR A 181 3.63 -9.37 28.48
CA THR A 181 2.50 -8.73 29.16
C THR A 181 2.22 -7.31 28.69
N ILE A 182 3.16 -6.68 27.97
CA ILE A 182 2.97 -5.32 27.45
C ILE A 182 1.98 -5.38 26.29
N THR A 183 1.06 -4.41 26.25
CA THR A 183 0.09 -4.26 25.15
C THR A 183 0.74 -3.65 23.91
N LEU A 184 0.21 -3.92 22.72
CA LEU A 184 0.71 -3.31 21.50
C LEU A 184 0.57 -1.79 21.51
N GLY A 185 -0.47 -1.26 22.16
CA GLY A 185 -0.65 0.18 22.37
C GLY A 185 0.49 0.83 23.16
N GLU A 186 1.00 0.14 24.19
CA GLU A 186 2.14 0.60 24.99
C GLU A 186 3.47 0.44 24.25
N LEU A 187 3.57 -0.51 23.32
CA LEU A 187 4.71 -0.62 22.39
C LEU A 187 4.73 0.47 21.31
N GLY A 188 3.70 1.32 21.26
CA GLY A 188 3.62 2.45 20.35
C GLY A 188 3.00 2.12 19.00
N ILE A 189 2.21 1.04 18.89
CA ILE A 189 1.44 0.78 17.67
C ILE A 189 0.44 1.93 17.45
N ASP A 190 0.50 2.53 16.27
CA ASP A 190 -0.44 3.57 15.87
C ASP A 190 -1.65 2.99 15.13
N SER A 191 -2.56 3.85 14.70
CA SER A 191 -3.79 3.42 14.02
C SER A 191 -3.52 2.79 12.65
N LEU A 192 -2.46 3.18 11.93
CA LEU A 192 -2.13 2.59 10.63
C LEU A 192 -1.55 1.20 10.82
N MET A 193 -0.54 1.06 11.68
CA MET A 193 0.07 -0.21 12.05
C MET A 193 -0.97 -1.21 12.58
N SER A 194 -1.99 -0.73 13.31
CA SER A 194 -3.09 -1.56 13.80
C SER A 194 -3.93 -2.14 12.66
N VAL A 195 -4.17 -1.37 11.58
CA VAL A 195 -4.87 -1.88 10.40
C VAL A 195 -4.00 -2.88 9.64
N GLU A 196 -2.69 -2.63 9.52
CA GLU A 196 -1.79 -3.59 8.87
C GLU A 196 -1.79 -4.95 9.58
N LEU A 197 -1.71 -4.93 10.92
CA LEU A 197 -1.72 -6.15 11.71
C LEU A 197 -3.08 -6.86 11.64
N SER A 198 -4.19 -6.12 11.66
CA SER A 198 -5.54 -6.68 11.46
C SER A 198 -5.64 -7.44 10.13
N GLN A 199 -5.13 -6.86 9.04
CA GLN A 199 -5.13 -7.52 7.73
C GLN A 199 -4.21 -8.73 7.65
N ILE A 200 -3.05 -8.71 8.33
CA ILE A 200 -2.16 -9.87 8.43
C ILE A 200 -2.85 -11.03 9.17
N LEU A 201 -3.53 -10.73 10.28
CA LEU A 201 -4.27 -11.73 11.05
C LEU A 201 -5.43 -12.33 10.23
N GLU A 202 -6.15 -11.50 9.47
CA GLU A 202 -7.21 -11.99 8.60
C GLU A 202 -6.63 -12.86 7.46
N ARG A 203 -5.57 -12.41 6.80
CA ARG A 203 -4.97 -13.09 5.64
C ARG A 203 -4.26 -14.40 5.99
N ASP A 204 -3.41 -14.38 7.01
CA ASP A 204 -2.48 -15.49 7.29
C ASP A 204 -3.01 -16.43 8.39
N TYR A 205 -3.98 -15.96 9.20
CA TYR A 205 -4.50 -16.68 10.37
C TYR A 205 -6.02 -16.90 10.35
N ASP A 206 -6.73 -16.44 9.30
CA ASP A 206 -8.20 -16.49 9.18
C ASP A 206 -8.91 -15.93 10.43
N MET A 207 -8.28 -14.92 11.07
CA MET A 207 -8.72 -14.35 12.33
C MET A 207 -9.08 -12.88 12.16
N THR A 208 -10.38 -12.58 12.23
CA THR A 208 -10.88 -11.21 12.15
C THR A 208 -10.78 -10.53 13.50
N VAL A 209 -9.84 -9.59 13.64
CA VAL A 209 -9.75 -8.71 14.81
C VAL A 209 -9.96 -7.27 14.37
N PRO A 210 -10.95 -6.54 14.92
CA PRO A 210 -11.14 -5.12 14.64
C PRO A 210 -9.86 -4.33 14.94
N PHE A 211 -9.47 -3.42 14.05
CA PHE A 211 -8.22 -2.65 14.22
C PHE A 211 -8.18 -1.81 15.52
N GLN A 212 -9.34 -1.47 16.08
CA GLN A 212 -9.43 -0.77 17.37
C GLN A 212 -8.97 -1.64 18.54
N ASP A 213 -9.22 -2.95 18.46
CA ASP A 213 -8.92 -3.92 19.50
C ASP A 213 -7.48 -4.43 19.41
N ILE A 214 -6.82 -4.26 18.26
CA ILE A 214 -5.42 -4.62 18.04
C ILE A 214 -4.50 -3.98 19.10
N ARG A 215 -4.76 -2.73 19.48
CA ARG A 215 -3.94 -2.02 20.47
C ARG A 215 -3.98 -2.67 21.86
N GLN A 216 -5.03 -3.42 22.16
CA GLN A 216 -5.23 -4.12 23.44
C GLN A 216 -4.59 -5.51 23.45
N LEU A 217 -4.18 -6.04 22.30
CA LEU A 217 -3.49 -7.31 22.24
C LEU A 217 -2.13 -7.21 22.94
N THR A 218 -1.74 -8.28 23.62
CA THR A 218 -0.42 -8.42 24.22
C THR A 218 0.51 -9.23 23.32
N VAL A 219 1.82 -9.07 23.50
CA VAL A 219 2.82 -9.89 22.79
C VAL A 219 2.63 -11.39 23.09
N GLY A 220 2.21 -11.73 24.32
CA GLY A 220 1.89 -13.11 24.71
C GLY A 220 0.71 -13.68 23.91
N GLN A 221 -0.38 -12.92 23.77
CA GLN A 221 -1.55 -13.35 22.99
C GLN A 221 -1.19 -13.56 21.50
N LEU A 222 -0.39 -12.66 20.91
CA LEU A 222 0.09 -12.82 19.54
C LEU A 222 0.93 -14.08 19.35
N LYS A 223 1.74 -14.42 20.35
CA LYS A 223 2.55 -15.65 20.34
C LYS A 223 1.67 -16.90 20.41
N GLU A 224 0.63 -16.91 21.25
CA GLU A 224 -0.34 -18.01 21.32
C GLU A 224 -1.08 -18.21 20.00
N ILE A 225 -1.52 -17.11 19.36
CA ILE A 225 -2.14 -17.13 18.03
C ILE A 225 -1.16 -17.72 17.01
N GLY A 226 0.11 -17.29 17.05
CA GLY A 226 1.21 -17.79 16.22
C GLY A 226 1.47 -19.29 16.35
N GLU A 227 1.35 -19.82 17.56
CA GLU A 227 1.61 -21.24 17.89
C GLU A 227 0.40 -22.16 17.66
N GLY A 228 -0.78 -21.61 17.40
CA GLY A 228 -1.99 -22.38 17.06
C GLY A 228 -2.89 -22.64 18.25
N GLY A 229 -2.66 -21.94 19.36
CA GLY A 229 -3.62 -21.83 20.44
C GLY A 229 -4.84 -21.04 19.95
N SER A 230 -6.04 -21.54 20.24
CA SER A 230 -7.26 -20.76 20.16
C SER A 230 -7.20 -19.64 21.21
N GLY A 231 -6.40 -18.61 20.95
CA GLY A 231 -6.33 -17.42 21.78
C GLY A 231 -7.71 -16.77 21.77
N SER A 232 -8.38 -16.71 22.92
CA SER A 232 -9.62 -15.98 23.04
C SER A 232 -9.36 -14.52 22.65
N ALA A 233 -9.91 -14.07 21.53
CA ALA A 233 -9.99 -12.66 21.23
C ALA A 233 -10.61 -11.94 22.44
N PRO A 234 -10.18 -10.70 22.77
CA PRO A 234 -10.85 -9.93 23.81
C PRO A 234 -12.34 -9.90 23.51
N ALA A 235 -13.17 -10.33 24.46
CA ALA A 235 -14.61 -10.31 24.29
C ALA A 235 -15.04 -8.85 24.02
N SER A 236 -15.42 -8.57 22.78
CA SER A 236 -16.16 -7.37 22.43
C SER A 236 -17.51 -7.46 23.15
N GLU A 237 -17.66 -6.74 24.26
CA GLU A 237 -18.99 -6.39 24.78
C GLU A 237 -19.64 -5.46 23.76
N ALA A 238 -20.43 -6.05 22.87
CA ALA A 238 -21.32 -5.32 21.98
C ALA A 238 -22.33 -4.51 22.81
N PRO A 239 -22.52 -3.20 22.53
CA PRO A 239 -23.62 -2.47 23.15
C PRO A 239 -24.95 -2.95 22.56
N GLY A 240 -25.75 -3.59 23.42
CA GLY A 240 -27.22 -3.59 23.39
C GLY A 240 -27.91 -3.92 22.07
N ALA A 241 -28.42 -5.15 21.97
CA ALA A 241 -29.38 -5.57 20.95
C ALA A 241 -30.56 -4.59 20.81
N ALA A 242 -30.74 -4.04 19.62
CA ALA A 242 -32.00 -3.48 19.16
C ALA A 242 -32.53 -4.36 18.01
N ASP A 243 -33.61 -5.07 18.36
CA ASP A 243 -34.46 -5.92 17.56
C ASP A 243 -34.91 -5.26 16.24
N THR A 244 -34.46 -5.77 15.09
CA THR A 244 -35.20 -5.65 13.83
C THR A 244 -34.99 -6.91 12.97
N THR A 245 -36.08 -7.65 12.79
CA THR A 245 -36.19 -8.85 11.94
C THR A 245 -35.85 -8.57 10.46
N PRO A 246 -35.08 -9.43 9.76
CA PRO A 246 -34.82 -9.26 8.33
C PRO A 246 -35.89 -9.94 7.47
N GLY A 247 -36.48 -9.16 6.55
CA GLY A 247 -37.30 -9.66 5.43
C GLY A 247 -36.45 -10.34 4.34
N PRO A 248 -37.08 -11.09 3.42
CA PRO A 248 -36.40 -12.06 2.57
C PRO A 248 -35.50 -11.43 1.51
N ARG A 249 -34.38 -12.11 1.27
CA ARG A 249 -33.33 -11.81 0.30
C ARG A 249 -33.82 -12.03 -1.13
N ASP A 250 -33.68 -11.02 -1.98
CA ASP A 250 -33.69 -11.21 -3.44
C ASP A 250 -32.25 -11.16 -3.97
N ASN A 251 -31.85 -12.30 -4.53
CA ASN A 251 -30.63 -12.52 -5.28
C ASN A 251 -30.79 -11.93 -6.69
N THR A 252 -29.95 -10.97 -7.10
CA THR A 252 -29.58 -10.83 -8.52
C THR A 252 -28.30 -10.01 -8.69
N LEU A 253 -27.25 -10.74 -9.11
CA LEU A 253 -26.31 -10.47 -10.21
C LEU A 253 -25.42 -9.21 -10.19
N SER A 254 -24.11 -9.50 -10.16
CA SER A 254 -23.04 -8.72 -10.74
C SER A 254 -23.24 -8.45 -12.24
N VAL A 255 -22.58 -7.42 -12.77
CA VAL A 255 -21.70 -7.49 -13.97
C VAL A 255 -21.12 -6.09 -14.29
N SER A 256 -19.79 -6.11 -14.53
CA SER A 256 -18.86 -5.18 -15.21
C SER A 256 -18.74 -3.74 -14.72
#